data_AF-A0A4R5DYM0-F1
#
_entry.id   AF-A0A4R5DYM0-F1
#
_cell.length_a   1.000
_cell.length_b   1.000
_cell.length_c   1.000
_cell.angle_alpha   90.00
_cell.angle_beta   90.00
_cell.angle_gamma   90.00
#
_symmetry.space_group_name_H-M   'P 1'
#
loop_
_entity.id
_entity.type
_entity.pdbx_description
1 polymer ?
#
loop_
_entity_poly.entity_id
_entity_poly.type
_entity_poly.pdbx_seq_one_letter_code
_entity_poly.pdbx_strand_id
1 'polypeptide(L)'
;MKKYLLINALCMMLFSLTVSAQVVSKDSINNLKQQKDALEVSKKLNDSKLELAKLENELESKTREKEKTAEQAQKSADENNKAAEKLANDAQDKSLSRKASKAASGARKDAKRARKASDDLDKLTKNIESLRKKISDEEGKLSSMPGNP
;
A
#
# COMPACT_ATOMS: atom_id res chain seq x y z
N MET A 1 -12.35 37.14 73.42
CA MET A 1 -12.85 37.28 72.02
C MET A 1 -11.83 36.92 70.94
N LYS A 2 -10.51 37.17 71.12
CA LYS A 2 -9.47 36.81 70.11
C LYS A 2 -9.31 35.30 69.83
N LYS A 3 -9.53 34.43 70.84
CA LYS A 3 -9.42 32.96 70.69
C LYS A 3 -10.52 32.36 69.79
N TYR A 4 -11.74 32.91 69.83
CA TYR A 4 -12.84 32.49 68.94
C TYR A 4 -12.66 32.99 67.51
N LEU A 5 -11.95 34.12 67.34
CA LEU A 5 -11.59 34.69 66.04
C LEU A 5 -10.57 33.81 65.31
N LEU A 6 -9.59 33.26 66.04
CA LEU A 6 -8.62 32.30 65.49
C LEU A 6 -9.26 30.95 65.14
N ILE A 7 -10.21 30.47 65.96
CA ILE A 7 -10.95 29.22 65.68
C ILE A 7 -11.84 29.37 64.45
N ASN A 8 -12.55 30.51 64.30
CA ASN A 8 -13.37 30.76 63.12
C ASN A 8 -12.53 30.95 61.84
N ALA A 9 -11.35 31.57 61.93
CA ALA A 9 -10.43 31.69 60.80
C ALA A 9 -9.87 30.32 60.37
N LEU A 10 -9.57 29.45 61.32
CA LEU A 10 -9.10 28.09 61.05
C LEU A 10 -10.22 27.21 60.45
N CYS A 11 -11.45 27.32 60.94
CA CYS A 11 -12.60 26.62 60.36
C CYS A 11 -12.92 27.10 58.93
N MET A 12 -12.83 28.40 58.64
CA MET A 12 -13.00 28.89 57.26
C MET A 12 -11.89 28.41 56.31
N MET A 13 -10.65 28.31 56.79
CA MET A 13 -9.52 27.82 55.99
C MET A 13 -9.62 26.32 55.66
N LEU A 14 -10.24 25.52 56.54
CA LEU A 14 -10.46 24.09 56.32
C LEU A 14 -11.58 23.81 55.29
N PHE A 15 -12.57 24.70 55.16
CA PHE A 15 -13.59 24.60 54.12
C PHE A 15 -13.09 24.94 52.70
N SER A 16 -12.00 25.71 52.58
CA SER A 16 -11.41 26.02 51.26
C SER A 16 -10.53 24.90 50.68
N LEU A 17 -10.24 23.84 51.43
CA LEU A 17 -9.36 22.74 50.99
C LEU A 17 -10.10 21.59 50.28
N THR A 18 -11.43 21.62 50.18
CA THR A 18 -12.21 20.48 49.64
C THR A 18 -12.52 20.54 48.14
N VAL A 19 -12.02 21.52 47.37
CA VAL A 19 -12.41 21.69 45.96
C VAL A 19 -11.19 21.74 45.04
N SER A 20 -10.49 20.61 44.87
CA SER A 20 -9.61 20.36 43.70
C SER A 20 -9.28 18.88 43.48
N ALA A 21 -10.05 17.94 44.02
CA ALA A 21 -10.05 16.58 43.49
C ALA A 21 -10.88 16.60 42.20
N GLN A 22 -10.31 17.09 41.10
CA GLN A 22 -10.86 16.86 39.77
C GLN A 22 -10.80 15.35 39.54
N VAL A 23 -11.86 14.64 39.95
CA VAL A 23 -12.07 13.24 39.62
C VAL A 23 -12.07 13.17 38.11
N VAL A 24 -10.98 12.63 37.56
CA VAL A 24 -10.90 12.29 36.14
C VAL A 24 -12.02 11.27 35.92
N SER A 25 -13.16 11.72 35.37
CA SER A 25 -14.29 10.82 35.17
C SER A 25 -13.83 9.70 34.25
N LYS A 26 -14.28 8.47 34.54
CA LYS A 26 -14.03 7.32 33.65
C LYS A 26 -14.47 7.63 32.21
N ASP A 27 -15.49 8.47 32.08
CA ASP A 27 -16.04 8.95 30.81
C ASP A 27 -15.04 9.82 30.04
N SER A 28 -14.31 10.74 30.69
CA SER A 28 -13.27 11.54 30.04
C SER A 28 -12.09 10.68 29.56
N ILE A 29 -11.71 9.66 30.32
CA ILE A 29 -10.65 8.72 29.92
C ILE A 29 -11.11 7.84 28.75
N ASN A 30 -12.36 7.39 28.77
CA ASN A 30 -12.93 6.58 27.67
C ASN A 30 -13.08 7.39 26.38
N ASN A 31 -13.49 8.66 26.48
CA ASN A 31 -13.56 9.57 25.32
C ASN A 31 -12.16 9.81 24.73
N LEU A 32 -11.15 10.05 25.59
CA LEU A 32 -9.76 10.22 25.13
C LEU A 32 -9.20 8.96 24.44
N LYS A 33 -9.57 7.77 24.93
CA LYS A 33 -9.23 6.50 24.25
C LYS A 33 -9.92 6.37 22.90
N GLN A 34 -11.21 6.70 22.80
CA GLN A 34 -11.93 6.70 21.53
C GLN A 34 -11.33 7.68 20.51
N GLN A 35 -10.97 8.89 20.94
CA GLN A 35 -10.28 9.87 20.09
C GLN A 35 -8.92 9.36 19.62
N LYS A 36 -8.16 8.70 20.50
CA LYS A 36 -6.88 8.07 20.14
C LYS A 36 -7.07 6.98 19.09
N ASP A 37 -8.06 6.11 19.28
CA ASP A 37 -8.34 5.00 18.35
C ASP A 37 -8.81 5.54 16.99
N ALA A 38 -9.65 6.56 16.97
CA ALA A 38 -10.07 7.24 15.74
C ALA A 38 -8.90 7.89 15.00
N LEU A 39 -7.98 8.54 15.75
CA LEU A 39 -6.77 9.13 15.18
C LEU A 39 -5.82 8.06 14.62
N GLU A 40 -5.69 6.91 15.28
CA GLU A 40 -4.89 5.79 14.77
C GLU A 40 -5.47 5.20 13.49
N VAL A 41 -6.80 5.01 13.44
CA VAL A 41 -7.49 4.54 12.22
C VAL A 41 -7.36 5.56 11.09
N SER A 42 -7.54 6.86 11.37
CA SER A 42 -7.36 7.93 10.38
C SER A 42 -5.93 8.01 9.85
N LYS A 43 -4.92 7.81 10.72
CA LYS A 43 -3.53 7.72 10.30
C LYS A 43 -3.32 6.53 9.34
N LYS A 44 -3.77 5.33 9.72
CA LYS A 44 -3.67 4.13 8.87
C LYS A 44 -4.37 4.32 7.53
N LEU A 45 -5.53 4.95 7.53
CA LEU A 45 -6.28 5.28 6.32
C LEU A 45 -5.48 6.20 5.39
N ASN A 46 -4.87 7.25 5.93
CA ASN A 46 -4.03 8.16 5.16
C ASN A 46 -2.77 7.46 4.62
N ASP A 47 -2.12 6.62 5.43
CA ASP A 47 -0.97 5.83 5.00
C ASP A 47 -1.36 4.87 3.85
N SER A 48 -2.49 4.17 3.97
CA SER A 48 -3.04 3.28 2.94
C SER A 48 -3.38 4.04 1.66
N LYS A 49 -3.99 5.24 1.76
CA LYS A 49 -4.31 6.10 0.60
C LYS A 49 -3.04 6.61 -0.11
N LEU A 50 -2.01 6.93 0.66
CA LEU A 50 -0.72 7.36 0.12
C LEU A 50 -0.02 6.18 -0.60
N GLU A 51 -0.07 4.98 -0.03
CA GLU A 51 0.43 3.77 -0.68
C GLU A 51 -0.35 3.46 -1.96
N LEU A 52 -1.68 3.57 -1.94
CA LEU A 52 -2.51 3.40 -3.13
C LEU A 52 -2.08 4.36 -4.25
N ALA A 53 -1.91 5.65 -3.94
CA ALA A 53 -1.45 6.64 -4.93
C ALA A 53 -0.06 6.30 -5.49
N LYS A 54 0.86 5.77 -4.68
CA LYS A 54 2.17 5.30 -5.16
C LYS A 54 2.02 4.14 -6.14
N LEU A 55 1.22 3.13 -5.80
CA LEU A 55 1.01 1.97 -6.66
C LEU A 55 0.29 2.35 -7.97
N GLU A 56 -0.68 3.27 -7.91
CA GLU A 56 -1.37 3.79 -9.09
C GLU A 56 -0.41 4.55 -10.02
N ASN A 57 0.55 5.30 -9.48
CA ASN A 57 1.61 5.93 -10.27
C ASN A 57 2.56 4.90 -10.91
N GLU A 58 2.84 3.79 -10.22
CA GLU A 58 3.66 2.70 -10.77
C GLU A 58 2.93 1.92 -11.88
N LEU A 59 1.60 1.94 -11.89
CA LEU A 59 0.76 1.19 -12.84
C LEU A 59 1.04 1.58 -14.29
N GLU A 60 1.16 2.88 -14.57
CA GLU A 60 1.44 3.37 -15.92
C GLU A 60 2.82 2.88 -16.40
N SER A 61 3.83 2.97 -15.54
CA SER A 61 5.19 2.51 -15.84
C SER A 61 5.24 1.00 -16.11
N LYS A 62 4.59 0.20 -15.26
CA LYS A 62 4.52 -1.26 -15.40
C LYS A 62 3.71 -1.71 -16.61
N THR A 63 2.65 -0.99 -16.94
CA THR A 63 1.86 -1.24 -18.15
C THR A 63 2.70 -1.02 -19.40
N ARG A 64 3.42 0.11 -19.47
CA ARG A 64 4.37 0.38 -20.57
C ARG A 64 5.50 -0.64 -20.65
N GLU A 65 6.02 -1.09 -19.51
CA GLU A 65 7.05 -2.15 -19.47
C GLU A 65 6.52 -3.47 -20.05
N LYS A 66 5.29 -3.86 -19.69
CA LYS A 66 4.62 -5.04 -20.26
C LYS A 66 4.44 -4.91 -21.77
N GLU A 67 3.93 -3.80 -22.26
CA GLU A 67 3.73 -3.56 -23.69
C GLU A 67 5.06 -3.63 -24.46
N LYS A 68 6.08 -2.91 -23.97
CA LYS A 68 7.41 -2.91 -24.59
C LYS A 68 8.04 -4.30 -24.61
N THR A 69 7.94 -5.05 -23.52
CA THR A 69 8.52 -6.41 -23.46
C THR A 69 7.72 -7.41 -24.31
N ALA A 70 6.41 -7.23 -24.44
CA ALA A 70 5.58 -8.01 -25.35
C ALA A 70 5.94 -7.75 -26.82
N GLU A 71 6.10 -6.48 -27.23
CA GLU A 71 6.55 -6.13 -28.57
C GLU A 71 7.93 -6.71 -28.90
N GLN A 72 8.87 -6.62 -27.96
CA GLN A 72 10.21 -7.20 -28.12
C GLN A 72 10.14 -8.73 -28.26
N ALA A 73 9.34 -9.39 -27.41
CA ALA A 73 9.15 -10.83 -27.50
C ALA A 73 8.55 -11.25 -28.85
N GLN A 74 7.58 -10.49 -29.39
CA GLN A 74 7.01 -10.75 -30.71
C GLN A 74 8.07 -10.60 -31.82
N LYS A 75 8.83 -9.51 -31.81
CA LYS A 75 9.91 -9.29 -32.79
C LYS A 75 10.94 -10.41 -32.76
N SER A 76 11.37 -10.84 -31.58
CA SER A 76 12.32 -11.95 -31.45
C SER A 76 11.73 -13.29 -31.86
N ALA A 77 10.43 -13.53 -31.64
CA ALA A 77 9.74 -14.71 -32.13
C ALA A 77 9.68 -14.73 -33.66
N ASP A 78 9.39 -13.60 -34.30
CA ASP A 78 9.38 -13.47 -35.75
C ASP A 78 10.77 -13.69 -36.36
N GLU A 79 11.82 -13.15 -35.73
CA GLU A 79 13.21 -13.39 -36.12
C GLU A 79 13.60 -14.86 -35.99
N ASN A 80 13.18 -15.52 -34.91
CA ASN A 80 13.39 -16.94 -34.71
C ASN A 80 12.69 -17.77 -35.81
N ASN A 81 11.44 -17.45 -36.12
CA ASN A 81 10.70 -18.13 -37.19
C ASN A 81 11.40 -17.97 -38.54
N LYS A 82 11.79 -16.74 -38.91
CA LYS A 82 12.55 -16.47 -40.14
C LYS A 82 13.89 -17.21 -40.19
N ALA A 83 14.60 -17.31 -39.07
CA ALA A 83 15.86 -18.04 -39.01
C ALA A 83 15.66 -19.56 -39.10
N ALA A 84 14.60 -20.08 -38.48
CA ALA A 84 14.20 -21.47 -38.55
C ALA A 84 13.77 -21.88 -39.96
N GLU A 85 12.97 -21.05 -40.66
CA GLU A 85 12.59 -21.26 -42.06
C GLU A 85 13.80 -21.32 -42.98
N LYS A 86 14.76 -20.40 -42.81
CA LYS A 86 16.02 -20.40 -43.58
C LYS A 86 16.82 -21.68 -43.34
N LEU A 87 16.94 -22.12 -42.09
CA LEU A 87 17.61 -23.37 -41.74
C LEU A 87 16.85 -24.58 -42.29
N ALA A 88 15.52 -24.56 -42.31
CA ALA A 88 14.73 -25.67 -42.85
C ALA A 88 15.00 -25.90 -44.35
N ASN A 89 15.24 -24.82 -45.10
CA ASN A 89 15.58 -24.89 -46.52
C ASN A 89 17.02 -25.38 -46.79
N ASP A 90 17.94 -25.18 -45.84
CA ASP A 90 19.32 -25.67 -45.93
C ASP A 90 19.79 -26.17 -44.55
N ALA A 91 19.33 -27.38 -44.20
CA ALA A 91 19.47 -27.94 -42.86
C ALA A 91 20.92 -28.32 -42.50
N GLN A 92 21.81 -28.44 -43.49
CA GLN A 92 23.21 -28.80 -43.28
C GLN A 92 24.11 -27.57 -43.14
N ASP A 93 23.62 -26.36 -43.44
CA ASP A 93 24.39 -25.13 -43.25
C ASP A 93 24.61 -24.82 -41.76
N LYS A 94 25.87 -24.96 -41.35
CA LYS A 94 26.35 -24.68 -39.98
C LYS A 94 26.18 -23.22 -39.56
N SER A 95 26.29 -22.27 -40.49
CA SER A 95 26.09 -20.84 -40.25
C SER A 95 24.61 -20.54 -39.96
N LEU A 96 23.70 -21.08 -40.77
CA LEU A 96 22.25 -20.96 -40.55
C LEU A 96 21.83 -21.61 -39.23
N SER A 97 22.39 -22.78 -38.91
CA SER A 97 22.14 -23.46 -37.64
C SER A 97 22.51 -22.60 -36.43
N ARG A 98 23.67 -21.94 -36.48
CA ARG A 98 24.12 -21.00 -35.43
C ARG A 98 23.22 -19.78 -35.33
N LYS A 99 22.77 -19.22 -36.45
CA LYS A 99 21.85 -18.06 -36.48
C LYS A 99 20.49 -18.40 -35.87
N ALA A 100 19.89 -19.52 -36.28
CA ALA A 100 18.63 -20.01 -35.73
C ALA A 100 18.74 -20.27 -34.22
N SER A 101 19.83 -20.92 -33.77
CA SER A 101 20.07 -21.16 -32.34
C SER A 101 20.17 -19.87 -31.52
N LYS A 102 20.82 -18.83 -32.08
CA LYS A 102 20.93 -17.51 -31.44
C LYS A 102 19.57 -16.81 -31.38
N ALA A 103 18.81 -16.84 -32.47
CA ALA A 103 17.47 -16.25 -32.53
C ALA A 103 16.51 -16.93 -31.55
N ALA A 104 16.49 -18.27 -31.51
CA ALA A 104 15.71 -19.04 -30.55
C ALA A 104 16.06 -18.68 -29.09
N SER A 105 17.35 -18.52 -28.80
CA SER A 105 17.82 -18.13 -27.47
C SER A 105 17.39 -16.70 -27.10
N GLY A 106 17.40 -15.77 -28.05
CA GLY A 106 16.86 -14.42 -27.89
C GLY A 106 15.37 -14.43 -27.60
N ALA A 107 14.59 -15.05 -28.49
CA ALA A 107 13.15 -15.22 -28.36
C ALA A 107 12.75 -15.82 -27.01
N ARG A 108 13.45 -16.86 -26.55
CA ARG A 108 13.19 -17.48 -25.24
C ARG A 108 13.43 -16.50 -24.07
N LYS A 109 14.49 -15.70 -24.13
CA LYS A 109 14.80 -14.71 -23.09
C LYS A 109 13.76 -13.60 -23.06
N ASP A 110 13.38 -13.08 -24.22
CA ASP A 110 12.42 -11.98 -24.29
C ASP A 110 11.01 -12.44 -23.97
N ALA A 111 10.60 -13.64 -24.39
CA ALA A 111 9.35 -14.27 -23.94
C ALA A 111 9.31 -14.50 -22.42
N LYS A 112 10.46 -14.77 -21.78
CA LYS A 112 10.54 -14.86 -20.31
C LYS A 112 10.41 -13.49 -19.65
N ARG A 113 10.99 -12.43 -20.24
CA ARG A 113 10.84 -11.06 -19.76
C ARG A 113 9.39 -10.57 -19.86
N ALA A 114 8.74 -10.80 -21.00
CA ALA A 114 7.33 -10.46 -21.20
C ALA A 114 6.42 -11.14 -20.16
N ARG A 115 6.65 -12.43 -19.88
CA ARG A 115 5.92 -13.14 -18.82
C ARG A 115 6.12 -12.50 -17.45
N LYS A 116 7.36 -12.20 -17.07
CA LYS A 116 7.65 -11.52 -15.79
C LYS A 116 6.99 -10.15 -15.69
N ALA A 117 7.05 -9.35 -16.75
CA ALA A 117 6.42 -8.04 -16.77
C ALA A 117 4.89 -8.14 -16.63
N SER A 118 4.28 -9.16 -17.23
CA SER A 118 2.85 -9.46 -17.02
C SER A 118 2.57 -9.89 -15.58
N ASP A 119 3.36 -10.81 -15.01
CA ASP A 119 3.20 -11.27 -13.63
C ASP A 119 3.35 -10.12 -12.61
N ASP A 120 4.27 -9.20 -12.87
CA ASP A 120 4.52 -8.04 -12.03
C ASP A 120 3.36 -7.03 -12.11
N LEU A 121 2.79 -6.81 -13.30
CA LEU A 121 1.59 -6.00 -13.47
C LEU A 121 0.40 -6.62 -12.73
N ASP A 122 0.18 -7.93 -12.88
CA ASP A 122 -0.92 -8.64 -12.22
C ASP A 122 -0.81 -8.57 -10.69
N LYS A 123 0.42 -8.68 -10.15
CA LYS A 123 0.67 -8.49 -8.71
C LYS A 123 0.36 -7.06 -8.27
N LEU A 124 0.78 -6.06 -9.05
CA LEU A 124 0.51 -4.66 -8.76
C LEU A 124 -1.01 -4.40 -8.71
N THR A 125 -1.76 -4.89 -9.70
CA THR A 125 -3.23 -4.76 -9.73
C THR A 125 -3.87 -5.42 -8.52
N LYS A 126 -3.45 -6.63 -8.14
CA LYS A 126 -3.95 -7.31 -6.92
C LYS A 126 -3.64 -6.53 -5.65
N ASN A 127 -2.45 -5.93 -5.54
CA ASN A 127 -2.09 -5.09 -4.40
C ASN A 127 -2.96 -3.84 -4.33
N ILE A 128 -3.23 -3.19 -5.47
CA ILE A 128 -4.15 -2.05 -5.57
C ILE A 128 -5.56 -2.45 -5.12
N GLU A 129 -6.10 -3.57 -5.61
CA GLU A 129 -7.42 -4.07 -5.20
C GLU A 129 -7.49 -4.38 -3.71
N SER A 130 -6.46 -5.04 -3.17
CA SER A 130 -6.35 -5.36 -1.75
C SER A 130 -6.30 -4.09 -0.89
N LEU A 131 -5.52 -3.08 -1.29
CA LEU A 131 -5.46 -1.79 -0.60
C LEU A 131 -6.78 -1.04 -0.67
N ARG A 132 -7.46 -1.03 -1.82
CA ARG A 132 -8.80 -0.42 -1.96
C ARG A 132 -9.81 -1.07 -1.01
N LYS A 133 -9.78 -2.40 -0.89
CA LYS A 133 -10.62 -3.11 0.08
C LYS A 133 -10.27 -2.73 1.53
N LYS A 134 -8.97 -2.70 1.86
CA LYS A 134 -8.51 -2.31 3.20
C LYS A 134 -8.91 -0.88 3.56
N ILE A 135 -8.80 0.06 2.61
CA ILE A 135 -9.26 1.45 2.76
C ILE A 135 -10.76 1.48 3.03
N SER A 136 -11.56 0.73 2.27
CA SER A 136 -13.01 0.65 2.49
C SER A 136 -13.36 0.08 3.87
N ASP A 137 -12.64 -0.95 4.33
CA ASP A 137 -12.81 -1.53 5.66
C ASP A 137 -12.41 -0.52 6.77
N GLU A 138 -11.35 0.25 6.56
CA GLU A 138 -10.89 1.31 7.48
C GLU A 138 -11.86 2.50 7.53
N GLU A 139 -12.42 2.91 6.40
CA GLU A 139 -13.47 3.95 6.30
C GLU A 139 -14.77 3.49 6.98
N GLY A 140 -15.15 2.22 6.82
CA GLY A 140 -16.29 1.62 7.52
C GLY A 140 -16.08 1.59 9.04
N LYS A 141 -14.87 1.28 9.50
CA LYS A 141 -14.53 1.32 10.94
C LYS A 141 -14.55 2.73 11.50
N LEU A 142 -14.02 3.70 10.76
CA LEU A 142 -13.98 5.10 11.20
C LEU A 142 -15.40 5.68 11.29
N SER A 143 -16.26 5.39 10.32
CA SER A 143 -17.66 5.85 10.31
C SER A 143 -18.55 5.21 11.39
N SER A 144 -18.17 4.03 11.89
CA SER A 144 -18.87 3.36 13.00
C SER A 144 -18.34 3.71 14.39
N MET A 145 -17.28 4.52 14.50
CA MET A 145 -16.75 4.98 15.79
C MET A 145 -17.58 6.14 16.36
N PRO A 146 -18.02 6.06 17.63
CA PRO A 146 -18.70 7.18 18.29
C PRO A 146 -17.72 8.35 18.50
N GLY A 147 -18.02 9.51 17.93
CA GLY A 147 -17.19 10.72 18.04
C GLY A 147 -16.55 11.21 16.74
N ASN A 148 -16.81 10.57 15.59
CA ASN A 148 -16.60 11.21 14.29
C ASN A 148 -17.69 12.28 14.10
N PRO A 149 -17.37 13.53 13.66
CA PRO A 149 -18.40 14.50 13.32
C PRO A 149 -19.31 14.01 12.18
#